data_AF-A0A2D5VNB9-F1
#
_entry.id   AF-A0A2D5VNB9-F1
#
_cell.length_a   1.000
_cell.length_b   1.000
_cell.length_c   1.000
_cell.angle_alpha   90.00
_cell.angle_beta   90.00
_cell.angle_gamma   90.00
#
_symmetry.space_group_name_H-M   'P 1'
#
loop_
_entity.id
_entity.type
_entity.pdbx_description
1 polymer ?
#
loop_
_entity_poly.entity_id
_entity_poly.type
_entity_poly.pdbx_seq_one_letter_code
_entity_poly.pdbx_strand_id
1 'polypeptide(L)'
;MAAAGLPHAKCFGIFNRRIEEVRRAGYEVVPADDDGKAYFVLMRFGAQNPAYSGKIYILKIESSRGAGIRAEGPQIDYPNGPPMIRFHSPIVHVNVAPKDGGDLPGSICVDVLKDISKWKSDTSILGILAQITLLMEEPGMDSPWDIDAAKAFKRGPEAYSRHVQENYDSKTIPYLRKAAGKFASLRGVCSPEAKKFIFDDITGRMLSARYSSLLERAPDDYKQIDPEEATIDDEYALIDVIAIADDKRKIKEAAEKREKAEKAAAGKKSALGAKLLRKKKTGKK
;
A
#
# COMPACT_ATOMS: atom_id res chain seq x y z
N MET A 1 18.36 26.79 36.94
CA MET A 1 18.20 25.33 37.12
C MET A 1 17.27 24.84 36.04
N ALA A 2 17.72 23.97 35.13
CA ALA A 2 16.78 23.31 34.22
C ALA A 2 15.89 22.39 35.08
N ALA A 3 14.57 22.52 34.96
CA ALA A 3 13.65 21.64 35.68
C ALA A 3 13.98 20.19 35.32
N ALA A 4 14.20 19.34 36.32
CA ALA A 4 14.37 17.92 36.07
C ALA A 4 13.11 17.40 35.35
N GLY A 5 13.30 16.73 34.21
CA GLY A 5 12.19 16.19 33.42
C GLY A 5 11.32 15.22 34.24
N LEU A 6 10.09 15.01 33.80
CA LEU A 6 9.19 14.08 34.49
C LEU A 6 9.78 12.67 34.52
N PRO A 7 9.57 11.90 35.62
CA PRO A 7 9.95 10.49 35.68
C PRO A 7 9.26 9.67 34.58
N HIS A 8 9.97 8.66 34.07
CA HIS A 8 9.55 7.78 32.97
C HIS A 8 8.10 7.24 33.10
N ALA A 9 7.71 6.77 34.29
CA ALA A 9 6.36 6.27 34.54
C ALA A 9 5.26 7.35 34.37
N LYS A 10 5.55 8.61 34.75
CA LYS A 10 4.61 9.72 34.56
C LYS A 10 4.51 10.11 33.08
N CYS A 11 5.62 10.06 32.35
CA CYS A 11 5.67 10.30 30.90
C CYS A 11 4.71 9.38 30.14
N PHE A 12 4.76 8.06 30.39
CA PHE A 12 3.83 7.12 29.75
C PHE A 12 2.38 7.34 30.13
N GLY A 13 2.09 7.63 31.40
CA GLY A 13 0.72 7.94 31.82
C GLY A 13 0.14 9.14 31.09
N ILE A 14 0.96 10.16 30.81
CA ILE A 14 0.56 11.34 30.03
C ILE A 14 0.41 10.97 28.55
N PHE A 15 1.37 10.24 27.97
CA PHE A 15 1.30 9.78 26.58
C PHE A 15 0.02 8.98 26.31
N ASN A 16 -0.26 7.97 27.12
CA ASN A 16 -1.43 7.10 26.95
C ASN A 16 -2.74 7.88 27.10
N ARG A 17 -2.80 8.86 28.01
CA ARG A 17 -3.97 9.75 28.12
C ARG A 17 -4.21 10.54 26.83
N ARG A 18 -3.15 11.05 26.20
CA ARG A 18 -3.22 11.77 24.92
C ARG A 18 -3.59 10.86 23.76
N ILE A 19 -3.15 9.60 23.79
CA ILE A 19 -3.58 8.59 22.83
C ILE A 19 -5.09 8.28 22.97
N GLU A 20 -5.62 8.23 24.20
CA GLU A 20 -7.07 8.09 24.39
C GLU A 20 -7.86 9.33 23.93
N GLU A 21 -7.29 10.53 23.98
CA GLU A 21 -7.88 11.71 23.33
C GLU A 21 -7.96 11.52 21.81
N VAL A 22 -6.91 10.98 21.19
CA VAL A 22 -6.89 10.64 19.76
C VAL A 22 -8.01 9.66 19.41
N ARG A 23 -8.18 8.60 20.21
CA ARG A 23 -9.28 7.64 20.03
C ARG A 23 -10.65 8.29 20.18
N ARG A 24 -10.86 9.13 21.20
CA ARG A 24 -12.14 9.84 21.40
C ARG A 24 -12.49 10.80 20.27
N ALA A 25 -11.50 11.34 19.56
CA ALA A 25 -11.73 12.14 18.38
C ALA A 25 -12.09 11.33 17.12
N GLY A 26 -12.24 10.01 17.24
CA GLY A 26 -12.68 9.12 16.15
C GLY A 26 -11.55 8.52 15.33
N TYR A 27 -10.28 8.76 15.69
CA TYR A 27 -9.18 8.04 15.06
C TYR A 27 -9.16 6.60 15.54
N GLU A 28 -8.85 5.69 14.62
CA GLU A 28 -8.63 4.31 14.94
C GLU A 28 -7.20 4.11 15.43
N VAL A 29 -7.08 3.62 16.68
CA VAL A 29 -5.81 3.53 17.40
C VAL A 29 -5.61 2.14 17.97
N VAL A 30 -4.43 1.60 17.70
CA VAL A 30 -4.04 0.21 17.93
C VAL A 30 -2.74 0.18 18.72
N PRO A 31 -2.61 -0.60 19.80
CA PRO A 31 -1.32 -0.84 20.44
C PRO A 31 -0.32 -1.47 19.46
N ALA A 32 0.89 -0.91 19.38
CA ALA A 32 1.98 -1.45 18.55
C ALA A 32 2.97 -2.28 19.36
N ASP A 33 2.86 -2.25 20.68
CA ASP A 33 3.61 -3.02 21.67
C ASP A 33 2.72 -3.36 22.88
N ASP A 34 3.21 -4.24 23.74
CA ASP A 34 2.49 -4.70 24.94
C ASP A 34 2.64 -3.74 26.14
N ASP A 35 3.67 -2.88 26.12
CA ASP A 35 4.00 -1.96 27.20
C ASP A 35 3.40 -0.56 27.04
N GLY A 36 2.62 -0.35 25.97
CA GLY A 36 1.89 0.90 25.73
C GLY A 36 2.83 2.07 25.41
N LYS A 37 3.99 1.77 24.84
CA LYS A 37 4.98 2.78 24.45
C LYS A 37 4.83 3.19 23.00
N ALA A 38 4.08 2.43 22.20
CA ALA A 38 3.82 2.74 20.82
C ALA A 38 2.41 2.35 20.38
N TYR A 39 1.89 3.11 19.44
CA TYR A 39 0.58 2.91 18.84
C TYR A 39 0.63 3.07 17.33
N PHE A 40 -0.15 2.25 16.64
CA PHE A 40 -0.53 2.51 15.26
C PHE A 40 -1.79 3.36 15.22
N VAL A 41 -1.80 4.36 14.34
CA VAL A 41 -2.97 5.19 14.05
C VAL A 41 -3.30 5.05 12.57
N LEU A 42 -4.53 4.69 12.26
CA LEU A 42 -4.99 4.60 10.88
C LEU A 42 -5.47 5.98 10.43
N MET A 43 -4.77 6.53 9.45
CA MET A 43 -5.09 7.80 8.81
C MET A 43 -5.95 7.55 7.59
N ARG A 44 -7.10 8.23 7.53
CA ARG A 44 -8.00 8.25 6.38
C ARG A 44 -8.11 9.70 5.90
N PHE A 45 -8.02 9.90 4.60
CA PHE A 45 -8.15 11.21 3.99
C PHE A 45 -9.49 11.31 3.28
N GLY A 46 -10.16 12.46 3.44
CA GLY A 46 -11.44 12.73 2.80
C GLY A 46 -11.27 13.29 1.38
N ALA A 47 -12.40 13.64 0.76
CA ALA A 47 -12.46 14.14 -0.60
C ALA A 47 -11.69 15.45 -0.84
N GLN A 48 -11.43 16.23 0.23
CA GLN A 48 -10.61 17.43 0.17
C GLN A 48 -9.14 17.15 -0.22
N ASN A 49 -8.72 15.89 -0.14
CA ASN A 49 -7.41 15.45 -0.59
C ASN A 49 -7.52 14.38 -1.69
N PRO A 50 -7.72 14.78 -2.96
CA PRO A 50 -8.06 13.85 -4.03
C PRO A 50 -7.04 12.74 -4.24
N ALA A 51 -5.74 13.02 -4.06
CA ALA A 51 -4.69 12.04 -4.25
C ALA A 51 -4.77 10.88 -3.23
N TYR A 52 -5.18 11.17 -1.99
CA TYR A 52 -5.27 10.19 -0.90
C TYR A 52 -6.71 9.82 -0.50
N SER A 53 -7.72 10.44 -1.10
CA SER A 53 -9.13 10.17 -0.81
C SER A 53 -9.43 8.68 -0.89
N GLY A 54 -10.11 8.16 0.14
CA GLY A 54 -10.48 6.74 0.25
C GLY A 54 -9.32 5.77 0.55
N LYS A 55 -8.07 6.27 0.68
CA LYS A 55 -6.90 5.45 1.02
C LYS A 55 -6.66 5.44 2.53
N ILE A 56 -6.12 4.34 3.04
CA ILE A 56 -5.66 4.22 4.44
C ILE A 56 -4.14 4.16 4.49
N TYR A 57 -3.57 4.94 5.41
CA TYR A 57 -2.17 4.84 5.77
C TYR A 57 -2.03 4.58 7.27
N ILE A 58 -0.97 3.89 7.67
CA ILE A 58 -0.67 3.61 9.07
C ILE A 58 0.43 4.56 9.51
N LEU A 59 0.15 5.39 10.51
CA LEU A 59 1.17 6.08 11.30
C LEU A 59 1.59 5.18 12.46
N LYS A 60 2.88 5.19 12.80
CA LYS A 60 3.38 4.70 14.09
C LYS A 60 3.73 5.92 14.94
N ILE A 61 3.19 5.95 16.16
CA ILE A 61 3.47 6.94 17.19
C ILE A 61 4.18 6.22 18.32
N GLU A 62 5.36 6.69 18.71
CA GLU A 62 6.17 6.12 19.80
C GLU A 62 6.37 7.21 20.86
N SER A 63 6.20 6.84 22.11
CA SER A 63 6.26 7.70 23.30
C SER A 63 7.60 8.40 23.49
N SER A 64 8.65 7.94 22.83
CA SER A 64 9.98 8.51 22.95
C SER A 64 10.56 8.88 21.59
N ARG A 65 11.30 10.00 21.58
CA ARG A 65 12.18 10.35 20.49
C ARG A 65 13.43 9.48 20.64
N GLY A 66 13.58 8.44 19.83
CA GLY A 66 14.93 8.03 19.41
C GLY A 66 15.56 9.28 18.80
N ALA A 67 16.68 9.74 19.36
CA ALA A 67 17.18 11.08 19.12
C ALA A 67 17.20 11.46 17.64
N GLY A 68 16.60 12.62 17.32
CA GLY A 68 16.73 13.29 16.03
C GLY A 68 16.18 12.54 14.81
N ILE A 69 16.17 13.28 13.70
CA ILE A 69 16.06 12.71 12.36
C ILE A 69 17.35 11.94 11.96
N ARG A 70 18.29 11.82 12.91
CA ARG A 70 19.50 11.00 12.89
C ARG A 70 19.72 10.56 14.33
N ALA A 71 19.84 9.26 14.56
CA ALA A 71 19.85 8.54 15.84
C ALA A 71 20.97 8.92 16.83
N GLU A 72 21.26 10.21 17.00
CA GLU A 72 22.35 10.72 17.82
C GLU A 72 21.81 11.72 18.85
N GLY A 73 21.78 11.27 20.11
CA GLY A 73 21.35 12.05 21.27
C GLY A 73 20.63 11.22 22.33
N PRO A 74 20.33 11.82 23.50
CA PRO A 74 19.61 11.14 24.57
C PRO A 74 18.15 10.88 24.15
N GLN A 75 17.63 9.70 24.51
CA GLN A 75 16.22 9.38 24.37
C GLN A 75 15.41 10.25 25.34
N ILE A 76 14.42 10.96 24.81
CA ILE A 76 13.54 11.83 25.60
C ILE A 76 12.11 11.36 25.42
N ASP A 77 11.45 11.06 26.53
CA ASP A 77 10.05 10.64 26.53
C ASP A 77 9.09 11.83 26.45
N TYR A 78 7.97 11.62 25.78
CA TYR A 78 6.82 12.49 25.84
C TYR A 78 6.31 12.60 27.29
N PRO A 79 5.95 13.80 27.80
CA PRO A 79 5.89 15.08 27.10
C PRO A 79 7.16 15.94 27.23
N ASN A 80 8.24 15.44 27.83
CA ASN A 80 9.50 16.19 27.94
C ASN A 80 10.09 16.50 26.56
N GLY A 81 9.85 15.62 25.58
CA GLY A 81 10.12 15.83 24.16
C GLY A 81 8.93 15.42 23.28
N PRO A 82 9.00 15.69 21.96
CA PRO A 82 7.97 15.25 21.03
C PRO A 82 7.92 13.71 20.96
N PRO A 83 6.74 13.12 20.71
CA PRO A 83 6.68 11.71 20.36
C PRO A 83 7.32 11.50 18.98
N MET A 84 7.79 10.29 18.70
CA MET A 84 8.20 9.92 17.35
C MET A 84 6.96 9.58 16.54
N ILE A 85 6.74 10.27 15.41
CA ILE A 85 5.62 10.00 14.49
C ILE A 85 6.17 9.80 13.08
N ARG A 86 5.79 8.69 12.46
CA ARG A 86 6.21 8.34 11.09
C ARG A 86 5.17 7.50 10.38
N PHE A 87 5.15 7.58 9.05
CA PHE A 87 4.42 6.62 8.22
C PHE A 87 5.07 5.24 8.33
N HIS A 88 4.28 4.32 8.89
CA HIS A 88 4.66 2.92 8.98
C HIS A 88 4.37 2.20 7.66
N SER A 89 3.22 2.46 7.04
CA SER A 89 2.92 2.01 5.69
C SER A 89 3.69 2.81 4.63
N PRO A 90 4.00 2.23 3.47
CA PRO A 90 4.47 3.00 2.31
C PRO A 90 3.49 4.12 1.95
N ILE A 91 4.03 5.28 1.58
CA ILE A 91 3.29 6.44 1.12
C ILE A 91 4.18 7.25 0.16
N VAL A 92 3.56 7.90 -0.82
CA VAL A 92 4.18 8.92 -1.67
C VAL A 92 3.78 10.28 -1.12
N HIS A 93 4.74 11.06 -0.65
CA HIS A 93 4.50 12.44 -0.25
C HIS A 93 5.78 13.27 -0.30
N VAL A 94 5.71 14.49 -0.84
CA VAL A 94 6.86 15.40 -1.00
C VAL A 94 7.66 15.56 0.29
N ASN A 95 6.96 15.68 1.42
CA ASN A 95 7.53 15.92 2.76
C ASN A 95 7.67 14.67 3.65
N VAL A 96 7.59 13.47 3.09
CA VAL A 96 7.77 12.21 3.81
C VAL A 96 8.96 11.44 3.23
N ALA A 97 9.78 10.86 4.10
CA ALA A 97 10.92 10.05 3.65
C ALA A 97 10.39 8.76 3.00
N PRO A 98 10.87 8.42 1.77
CA PRO A 98 10.52 7.16 1.14
C PRO A 98 10.82 5.95 2.03
N LYS A 99 10.00 4.91 1.93
CA LYS A 99 10.20 3.68 2.72
C LYS A 99 11.51 2.96 2.37
N ASP A 100 11.92 3.08 1.11
CA ASP A 100 13.02 2.32 0.51
C ASP A 100 14.34 3.14 0.49
N GLY A 101 14.42 4.30 1.17
CA GLY A 101 15.61 5.15 1.15
C GLY A 101 15.86 5.98 2.42
N GLY A 102 17.14 6.18 2.76
CA GLY A 102 17.61 7.05 3.85
C GLY A 102 17.68 6.39 5.24
N ASP A 103 18.14 7.16 6.22
CA ASP A 103 18.39 6.68 7.60
C ASP A 103 17.11 6.52 8.43
N LEU A 104 15.99 7.16 8.03
CA LEU A 104 14.72 7.14 8.76
C LEU A 104 13.49 7.05 7.83
N PRO A 105 13.08 5.83 7.44
CA PRO A 105 11.98 5.63 6.49
C PRO A 105 10.62 6.03 7.08
N GLY A 106 9.85 6.77 6.29
CA GLY A 106 8.50 7.25 6.65
C GLY A 106 8.48 8.45 7.60
N SER A 107 9.63 9.00 7.97
CA SER A 107 9.69 10.20 8.79
C SER A 107 9.06 11.41 8.08
N ILE A 108 8.36 12.24 8.85
CA ILE A 108 7.53 13.33 8.34
C ILE A 108 8.20 14.66 8.65
N CYS A 109 8.21 15.56 7.68
CA CYS A 109 8.72 16.91 7.84
C CYS A 109 7.68 17.85 8.47
N VAL A 110 7.42 17.70 9.77
CA VAL A 110 6.61 18.67 10.56
C VAL A 110 7.50 19.46 11.50
N ASP A 111 7.43 20.79 11.45
CA ASP A 111 8.31 21.70 12.20
C ASP A 111 8.36 21.40 13.70
N VAL A 112 7.21 21.13 14.33
CA VAL A 112 7.12 20.83 15.78
C VAL A 112 7.83 19.53 16.18
N LEU A 113 8.02 18.61 15.23
CA LEU A 113 8.73 17.34 15.43
C LEU A 113 10.23 17.47 15.13
N LYS A 114 10.62 18.42 14.28
CA LYS A 114 12.02 18.65 13.89
C LYS A 114 12.79 19.46 14.92
N ASP A 115 12.23 20.61 15.30
CA ASP A 115 12.89 21.59 16.13
C ASP A 115 12.43 21.46 17.58
N ILE A 116 13.24 20.81 18.41
CA ILE A 116 12.94 20.60 19.82
C ILE A 116 12.83 21.91 20.60
N SER A 117 13.44 23.01 20.11
CA SER A 117 13.30 24.32 20.76
C SER A 117 11.88 24.87 20.65
N LYS A 118 11.11 24.42 19.66
CA LYS A 118 9.70 24.78 19.46
C LYS A 118 8.74 23.83 20.18
N TRP A 119 9.24 22.74 20.78
CA TRP A 119 8.42 21.78 21.48
C TRP A 119 7.85 22.38 22.77
N LYS A 120 6.55 22.19 22.98
CA LYS A 120 5.87 22.51 24.24
C LYS A 120 5.24 21.24 24.80
N SER A 121 5.44 20.96 26.08
CA SER A 121 4.95 19.74 26.74
C SER A 121 3.42 19.63 26.78
N ASP A 122 2.70 20.72 26.56
CA ASP A 122 1.24 20.76 26.43
C ASP A 122 0.75 20.48 24.99
N THR A 123 1.66 20.35 24.02
CA THR A 123 1.32 20.04 22.62
C THR A 123 0.52 18.74 22.54
N SER A 124 -0.65 18.84 21.92
CA SER A 124 -1.58 17.73 21.76
C SER A 124 -1.17 16.83 20.59
N ILE A 125 -1.21 15.50 20.78
CA ILE A 125 -1.02 14.52 19.69
C ILE A 125 -2.08 14.73 18.60
N LEU A 126 -3.32 15.05 18.96
CA LEU A 126 -4.36 15.41 17.99
C LEU A 126 -4.00 16.63 17.16
N GLY A 127 -3.40 17.65 17.79
CA GLY A 127 -2.91 18.83 17.09
C GLY A 127 -1.79 18.50 16.10
N ILE A 128 -0.91 17.56 16.45
CA ILE A 128 0.13 17.07 15.53
C ILE A 128 -0.48 16.29 14.37
N LEU A 129 -1.48 15.44 14.62
CA LEU A 129 -2.21 14.74 13.55
C LEU A 129 -2.91 15.72 12.60
N ALA A 130 -3.50 16.80 13.12
CA ALA A 130 -4.09 17.86 12.30
C ALA A 130 -3.03 18.58 11.44
N GLN A 131 -1.84 18.86 11.99
CA GLN A 131 -0.72 19.42 11.22
C GLN A 131 -0.24 18.46 10.12
N ILE A 132 -0.21 17.15 10.39
CA ILE A 132 0.09 16.14 9.38
C ILE A 132 -0.98 16.17 8.29
N THR A 133 -2.28 16.19 8.63
CA THR A 133 -3.37 16.29 7.65
C THR A 133 -3.23 17.52 6.76
N LEU A 134 -2.95 18.69 7.34
CA LEU A 134 -2.71 19.91 6.58
C LEU A 134 -1.49 19.79 5.65
N LEU A 135 -0.39 19.22 6.14
CA LEU A 135 0.79 18.97 5.31
C LEU A 135 0.49 18.04 4.11
N MET A 136 -0.40 17.07 4.31
CA MET A 136 -0.84 16.17 3.25
C MET A 136 -1.70 16.87 2.18
N GLU A 137 -2.43 17.92 2.57
CA GLU A 137 -3.25 18.75 1.69
C GLU A 137 -2.40 19.82 0.97
N GLU A 138 -1.39 20.37 1.65
CA GLU A 138 -0.52 21.44 1.17
C GLU A 138 0.97 21.03 1.25
N PRO A 139 1.49 20.27 0.26
CA PRO A 139 2.89 19.85 0.26
C PRO A 139 3.88 21.01 0.16
N GLY A 140 4.84 21.07 1.07
CA GLY A 140 5.93 22.06 1.07
C GLY A 140 7.04 21.70 0.08
N MET A 141 7.31 22.58 -0.89
CA MET A 141 8.21 22.29 -2.01
C MET A 141 9.67 22.76 -1.82
N ASP A 142 9.97 23.49 -0.75
CA ASP A 142 11.28 24.13 -0.53
C ASP A 142 12.42 23.13 -0.25
N SER A 143 12.08 21.97 0.33
CA SER A 143 13.06 20.93 0.69
C SER A 143 12.39 19.55 0.67
N PRO A 144 12.12 18.99 -0.53
CA PRO A 144 11.41 17.73 -0.66
C PRO A 144 12.26 16.57 -0.12
N TRP A 145 11.62 15.71 0.65
CA TRP A 145 12.20 14.45 1.14
C TRP A 145 12.01 13.31 0.13
N ASP A 146 10.94 13.37 -0.66
CA ASP A 146 10.73 12.49 -1.82
C ASP A 146 10.81 13.32 -3.11
N ILE A 147 11.93 13.15 -3.82
CA ILE A 147 12.23 13.89 -5.05
C ILE A 147 11.28 13.48 -6.17
N ASP A 148 10.86 12.22 -6.24
CA ASP A 148 10.01 11.72 -7.32
C ASP A 148 8.56 12.15 -7.09
N ALA A 149 8.09 12.15 -5.83
CA ALA A 149 6.84 12.79 -5.43
C ALA A 149 6.84 14.27 -5.82
N ALA A 150 7.93 15.01 -5.53
CA ALA A 150 8.04 16.43 -5.89
C ALA A 150 7.99 16.66 -7.41
N LYS A 151 8.66 15.82 -8.21
CA LYS A 151 8.57 15.88 -9.68
C LYS A 151 7.14 15.61 -10.17
N ALA A 152 6.47 14.59 -9.61
CA ALA A 152 5.09 14.28 -9.95
C ALA A 152 4.15 15.44 -9.59
N PHE A 153 4.34 16.05 -8.42
CA PHE A 153 3.56 17.19 -7.95
C PHE A 153 3.71 18.40 -8.89
N LYS A 154 4.95 18.71 -9.31
CA LYS A 154 5.23 19.78 -10.29
C LYS A 154 4.60 19.55 -11.67
N ARG A 155 4.36 18.29 -12.05
CA ARG A 155 3.68 17.94 -13.32
C ARG A 155 2.17 18.09 -13.26
N GLY A 156 1.59 18.36 -12.08
CA GLY A 156 0.18 18.63 -11.89
C GLY A 156 -0.57 17.52 -11.13
N PRO A 157 -1.83 17.79 -10.74
CA PRO A 157 -2.59 16.96 -9.82
C PRO A 157 -2.88 15.55 -10.34
N GLU A 158 -3.06 15.37 -11.66
CA GLU A 158 -3.29 14.06 -12.26
C GLU A 158 -2.04 13.17 -12.21
N ALA A 159 -0.87 13.72 -12.56
CA ALA A 159 0.40 13.01 -12.51
C ALA A 159 0.75 12.60 -11.06
N TYR A 160 0.46 13.49 -10.11
CA TYR A 160 0.64 13.21 -8.69
C TYR A 160 -0.32 12.12 -8.19
N SER A 161 -1.63 12.27 -8.47
CA SER A 161 -2.65 11.29 -8.07
C SER A 161 -2.37 9.90 -8.64
N ARG A 162 -1.92 9.81 -9.90
CA ARG A 162 -1.51 8.55 -10.53
C ARG A 162 -0.33 7.92 -9.77
N HIS A 163 0.69 8.71 -9.46
CA HIS A 163 1.86 8.20 -8.74
C HIS A 163 1.51 7.70 -7.33
N VAL A 164 0.65 8.43 -6.61
CA VAL A 164 0.12 8.00 -5.31
C VAL A 164 -0.69 6.71 -5.46
N GLN A 165 -1.56 6.61 -6.46
CA GLN A 165 -2.38 5.42 -6.72
C GLN A 165 -1.52 4.19 -7.04
N GLU A 166 -0.56 4.31 -7.96
CA GLU A 166 0.36 3.24 -8.33
C GLU A 166 1.15 2.71 -7.11
N ASN A 167 1.66 3.62 -6.27
CA ASN A 167 2.34 3.24 -5.04
C ASN A 167 1.39 2.56 -4.05
N TYR A 168 0.17 3.09 -3.92
CA TYR A 168 -0.83 2.53 -3.03
C TYR A 168 -1.15 1.08 -3.40
N ASP A 169 -1.44 0.83 -4.67
CA ASP A 169 -1.80 -0.49 -5.19
C ASP A 169 -0.63 -1.49 -5.12
N SER A 170 0.57 -1.06 -5.51
CA SER A 170 1.73 -1.96 -5.62
C SER A 170 2.50 -2.16 -4.32
N LYS A 171 2.46 -1.22 -3.38
CA LYS A 171 3.26 -1.25 -2.14
C LYS A 171 2.40 -1.17 -0.88
N THR A 172 1.53 -0.18 -0.77
CA THR A 172 0.76 0.06 0.46
C THR A 172 -0.24 -1.06 0.70
N ILE A 173 -0.99 -1.49 -0.32
CA ILE A 173 -1.98 -2.56 -0.20
C ILE A 173 -1.34 -3.89 0.23
N PRO A 174 -0.27 -4.40 -0.41
CA PRO A 174 0.45 -5.58 0.07
C PRO A 174 0.96 -5.44 1.50
N TYR A 175 1.43 -4.23 1.87
CA TYR A 175 1.85 -3.93 3.23
C TYR A 175 0.69 -4.07 4.22
N LEU A 176 -0.46 -3.44 3.93
CA LEU A 176 -1.65 -3.49 4.76
C LEU A 176 -2.18 -4.92 4.90
N ARG A 177 -2.13 -5.74 3.84
CA ARG A 177 -2.48 -7.18 3.88
C ARG A 177 -1.61 -7.95 4.86
N LYS A 178 -0.28 -7.79 4.76
CA LYS A 178 0.68 -8.43 5.67
C LYS A 178 0.49 -7.96 7.11
N ALA A 179 0.22 -6.67 7.28
CA ALA A 179 -0.03 -6.08 8.56
C ALA A 179 -1.32 -6.65 9.16
N ALA A 180 -2.44 -6.69 8.42
CA ALA A 180 -3.73 -7.29 8.81
C ALA A 180 -3.60 -8.76 9.26
N GLY A 181 -2.77 -9.55 8.58
CA GLY A 181 -2.49 -10.93 8.99
C GLY A 181 -1.69 -11.05 10.30
N LYS A 182 -0.80 -10.10 10.59
CA LYS A 182 -0.05 -10.02 11.87
C LYS A 182 -0.86 -9.38 12.99
N PHE A 183 -1.79 -8.51 12.61
CA PHE A 183 -2.79 -7.87 13.45
C PHE A 183 -3.89 -8.84 13.90
N ALA A 184 -3.62 -10.15 14.01
CA ALA A 184 -4.52 -11.07 14.68
C ALA A 184 -4.81 -10.65 16.13
N SER A 185 -3.91 -9.88 16.76
CA SER A 185 -4.11 -9.17 18.03
C SER A 185 -5.16 -8.03 17.95
N LEU A 186 -5.52 -7.54 16.76
CA LEU A 186 -6.61 -6.57 16.53
C LEU A 186 -8.01 -7.16 16.65
N ARG A 187 -8.15 -8.48 16.62
CA ARG A 187 -9.46 -9.14 16.80
C ARG A 187 -10.09 -8.84 18.16
N GLY A 188 -9.30 -8.47 19.17
CA GLY A 188 -9.79 -8.06 20.49
C GLY A 188 -9.85 -6.55 20.75
N VAL A 189 -9.20 -5.72 19.91
CA VAL A 189 -8.88 -4.31 20.28
C VAL A 189 -9.48 -3.28 19.33
N CYS A 190 -9.69 -3.61 18.04
CA CYS A 190 -10.39 -2.72 17.10
C CYS A 190 -11.90 -2.70 17.38
N SER A 191 -12.52 -1.53 17.21
CA SER A 191 -13.99 -1.43 17.25
C SER A 191 -14.62 -2.27 16.13
N PRO A 192 -15.88 -2.71 16.26
CA PRO A 192 -16.58 -3.43 15.19
C PRO A 192 -16.57 -2.67 13.84
N GLU A 193 -16.63 -1.35 13.86
CA GLU A 193 -16.64 -0.47 12.68
C GLU A 193 -15.26 -0.40 12.01
N ALA A 194 -14.21 -0.38 12.81
CA ALA A 194 -12.82 -0.48 12.39
C ALA A 194 -12.53 -1.84 11.74
N LYS A 195 -13.02 -2.92 12.36
CA LYS A 195 -12.95 -4.27 11.78
C LYS A 195 -13.72 -4.34 10.48
N LYS A 196 -14.96 -3.84 10.44
CA LYS A 196 -15.77 -3.77 9.23
C LYS A 196 -15.11 -2.93 8.13
N PHE A 197 -14.43 -1.84 8.46
CA PHE A 197 -13.76 -1.04 7.43
C PHE A 197 -12.45 -1.68 6.92
N ILE A 198 -11.61 -2.22 7.81
CA ILE A 198 -10.34 -2.86 7.43
C ILE A 198 -10.59 -4.21 6.74
N PHE A 199 -11.53 -4.99 7.25
CA PHE A 199 -11.77 -6.36 6.80
C PHE A 199 -12.93 -6.46 5.81
N ASP A 200 -13.96 -5.60 5.87
CA ASP A 200 -15.11 -5.68 4.95
C ASP A 200 -15.08 -4.58 3.88
N ASP A 201 -14.63 -3.34 4.17
CA ASP A 201 -14.64 -2.23 3.20
C ASP A 201 -13.35 -2.16 2.35
N ILE A 202 -12.16 -2.32 2.95
CA ILE A 202 -10.92 -2.44 2.18
C ILE A 202 -10.92 -3.77 1.43
N THR A 203 -11.16 -4.90 2.10
CA THR A 203 -11.19 -6.20 1.43
C THR A 203 -12.35 -6.28 0.45
N GLY A 204 -13.54 -5.75 0.76
CA GLY A 204 -14.73 -5.78 -0.11
C GLY A 204 -14.64 -4.83 -1.31
N ARG A 205 -14.19 -3.58 -1.17
CA ARG A 205 -13.96 -2.69 -2.33
C ARG A 205 -12.78 -3.16 -3.18
N MET A 206 -11.76 -3.77 -2.56
CA MET A 206 -10.67 -4.43 -3.29
C MET A 206 -11.12 -5.69 -4.01
N LEU A 207 -11.97 -6.50 -3.37
CA LEU A 207 -12.61 -7.67 -3.97
C LEU A 207 -13.43 -7.21 -5.15
N SER A 208 -14.35 -6.27 -5.00
CA SER A 208 -15.17 -5.73 -6.08
C SER A 208 -14.32 -5.19 -7.25
N ALA A 209 -13.29 -4.38 -7.00
CA ALA A 209 -12.43 -3.83 -8.05
C ALA A 209 -11.58 -4.91 -8.75
N ARG A 210 -10.99 -5.84 -8.01
CA ARG A 210 -10.17 -6.94 -8.56
C ARG A 210 -11.05 -7.98 -9.27
N TYR A 211 -12.19 -8.31 -8.69
CA TYR A 211 -13.22 -9.19 -9.23
C TYR A 211 -13.79 -8.62 -10.52
N SER A 212 -14.08 -7.31 -10.58
CA SER A 212 -14.48 -6.63 -11.82
C SER A 212 -13.42 -6.75 -12.91
N SER A 213 -12.14 -6.53 -12.59
CA SER A 213 -11.04 -6.68 -13.56
C SER A 213 -10.81 -8.14 -13.99
N LEU A 214 -11.02 -9.11 -13.08
CA LEU A 214 -10.97 -10.54 -13.41
C LEU A 214 -12.16 -10.97 -14.27
N LEU A 215 -13.37 -10.44 -14.01
CA LEU A 215 -14.59 -10.70 -14.77
C LEU A 215 -14.48 -10.27 -16.22
N GLU A 216 -13.78 -9.17 -16.51
CA GLU A 216 -13.48 -8.75 -17.90
C GLU A 216 -12.70 -9.81 -18.68
N ARG A 217 -11.87 -10.60 -17.98
CA ARG A 217 -11.02 -11.65 -18.55
C ARG A 217 -11.65 -13.03 -18.50
N ALA A 218 -12.69 -13.21 -17.70
CA ALA A 218 -13.36 -14.48 -17.51
C ALA A 218 -14.25 -14.82 -18.73
N PRO A 219 -14.47 -16.11 -19.03
CA PRO A 219 -15.46 -16.53 -20.02
C PRO A 219 -16.86 -16.00 -19.68
N ASP A 220 -17.68 -15.70 -20.69
CA ASP A 220 -18.98 -15.04 -20.52
C ASP A 220 -19.93 -15.79 -19.57
N ASP A 221 -19.85 -17.13 -19.54
CA ASP A 221 -20.66 -17.98 -18.68
C ASP A 221 -20.48 -17.70 -17.17
N TYR A 222 -19.38 -17.05 -16.77
CA TYR A 222 -19.01 -16.76 -15.38
C TYR A 222 -19.31 -15.32 -14.93
N LYS A 223 -19.99 -14.51 -15.76
CA LYS A 223 -20.30 -13.09 -15.46
C LYS A 223 -21.60 -12.86 -14.68
N GLN A 224 -21.97 -13.79 -13.78
CA GLN A 224 -23.30 -13.80 -13.16
C GLN A 224 -23.34 -13.23 -11.73
N ILE A 225 -22.18 -13.06 -11.09
CA ILE A 225 -22.06 -12.55 -9.72
C ILE A 225 -21.83 -11.05 -9.76
N ASP A 226 -22.64 -10.30 -8.99
CA ASP A 226 -22.45 -8.86 -8.79
C ASP A 226 -21.10 -8.61 -8.09
N PRO A 227 -20.19 -7.80 -8.68
CA PRO A 227 -18.91 -7.51 -8.06
C PRO A 227 -19.02 -6.88 -6.66
N GLU A 228 -20.09 -6.17 -6.35
CA GLU A 228 -20.30 -5.58 -5.02
C GLU A 228 -20.67 -6.62 -3.96
N GLU A 229 -21.13 -7.81 -4.37
CA GLU A 229 -21.52 -8.94 -3.51
C GLU A 229 -20.47 -10.08 -3.51
N ALA A 230 -19.36 -9.92 -4.23
CA ALA A 230 -18.35 -10.97 -4.42
C ALA A 230 -17.52 -11.23 -3.15
N THR A 231 -17.36 -12.51 -2.80
CA THR A 231 -16.53 -12.96 -1.68
C THR A 231 -15.10 -13.29 -2.12
N ILE A 232 -14.21 -13.50 -1.14
CA ILE A 232 -12.82 -13.90 -1.43
C ILE A 232 -12.72 -15.28 -2.09
N ASP A 233 -13.66 -16.18 -1.79
CA ASP A 233 -13.71 -17.51 -2.39
C ASP A 233 -14.17 -17.43 -3.86
N ASP A 234 -15.08 -16.50 -4.18
CA ASP A 234 -15.48 -16.22 -5.56
C ASP A 234 -14.30 -15.69 -6.39
N GLU A 235 -13.47 -14.83 -5.80
CA GLU A 235 -12.26 -14.29 -6.44
C GLU A 235 -11.25 -15.40 -6.77
N TYR A 236 -10.99 -16.32 -5.83
CA TYR A 236 -10.09 -17.46 -6.07
C TYR A 236 -10.63 -18.41 -7.13
N ALA A 237 -11.93 -18.72 -7.09
CA ALA A 237 -12.57 -19.53 -8.11
C ALA A 237 -12.45 -18.89 -9.51
N LEU A 238 -12.63 -17.57 -9.61
CA LEU A 238 -12.54 -16.85 -10.87
C LEU A 238 -11.09 -16.84 -11.43
N ILE A 239 -10.08 -16.74 -10.57
CA ILE A 239 -8.67 -16.85 -10.95
C ILE A 239 -8.37 -18.23 -11.58
N ASP A 240 -8.87 -19.30 -10.96
CA ASP A 240 -8.67 -20.66 -11.46
C ASP A 240 -9.38 -20.90 -12.81
N VAL A 241 -10.60 -20.37 -12.95
CA VAL A 241 -11.35 -20.40 -14.23
C VAL A 241 -10.56 -19.71 -15.35
N ILE A 242 -10.01 -18.53 -15.09
CA ILE A 242 -9.20 -17.78 -16.06
C ILE A 242 -7.96 -18.57 -16.44
N ALA A 243 -7.25 -19.16 -15.47
CA ALA A 243 -6.06 -19.97 -15.72
C ALA A 243 -6.37 -21.18 -16.62
N ILE A 244 -7.47 -21.89 -16.35
CA ILE A 244 -7.92 -23.03 -17.16
C ILE A 244 -8.28 -22.57 -18.58
N ALA A 245 -8.96 -21.44 -18.72
CA ALA A 245 -9.33 -20.89 -20.03
C ALA A 245 -8.09 -20.50 -20.86
N ASP A 246 -7.09 -19.88 -20.22
CA ASP A 246 -5.82 -19.53 -20.83
C ASP A 246 -5.05 -20.77 -21.31
N ASP A 247 -5.01 -21.83 -20.50
CA ASP A 247 -4.34 -23.07 -20.87
C ASP A 247 -5.06 -23.81 -21.99
N LYS A 248 -6.41 -23.84 -21.98
CA LYS A 248 -7.19 -24.35 -23.11
C LYS A 248 -6.89 -23.59 -24.41
N ARG A 249 -6.76 -22.27 -24.34
CA ARG A 249 -6.38 -21.42 -25.49
C ARG A 249 -4.98 -21.77 -25.99
N LYS A 250 -3.98 -21.88 -25.10
CA LYS A 250 -2.61 -22.28 -25.48
C LYS A 250 -2.57 -23.66 -26.13
N ILE A 251 -3.32 -24.62 -25.60
CA ILE A 251 -3.41 -25.98 -26.17
C ILE A 251 -4.01 -25.92 -27.58
N LYS A 252 -5.07 -25.14 -27.78
CA LYS A 252 -5.70 -24.94 -29.08
C LYS A 252 -4.72 -24.31 -30.08
N GLU A 253 -4.05 -23.23 -29.70
CA GLU A 253 -3.04 -22.57 -30.53
C GLU A 253 -1.87 -23.51 -30.89
N ALA A 254 -1.41 -24.32 -29.93
CA ALA A 254 -0.38 -25.32 -30.16
C ALA A 254 -0.84 -26.42 -31.13
N ALA A 255 -2.09 -26.88 -31.01
CA ALA A 255 -2.69 -27.85 -31.92
C ALA A 255 -2.80 -27.29 -33.35
N GLU A 256 -3.30 -26.06 -33.51
CA GLU A 256 -3.39 -25.38 -34.81
C GLU A 256 -2.01 -25.18 -35.45
N LYS A 257 -1.00 -24.81 -34.64
CA LYS A 257 0.38 -24.66 -35.10
C LYS A 257 0.97 -25.99 -35.56
N ARG A 258 0.69 -27.08 -34.83
CA ARG A 258 1.11 -28.44 -35.20
C ARG A 258 0.45 -28.90 -36.49
N GLU A 259 -0.86 -28.69 -36.65
CA GLU A 259 -1.58 -29.04 -37.87
C GLU A 259 -1.03 -28.28 -39.09
N LYS A 260 -0.77 -26.98 -38.95
CA LYS A 260 -0.13 -26.17 -40.00
C LYS A 260 1.26 -26.70 -40.35
N ALA A 261 2.06 -27.10 -39.36
CA ALA A 261 3.38 -27.67 -39.58
C ALA A 261 3.32 -29.05 -40.30
N GLU A 262 2.38 -29.91 -39.92
CA GLU A 262 2.16 -31.22 -40.55
C GLU A 262 1.70 -31.06 -42.02
N LYS A 263 0.75 -30.16 -42.30
CA LYS A 263 0.32 -29.83 -43.67
C LYS A 263 1.49 -29.28 -44.52
N ALA A 264 2.31 -28.40 -43.95
CA ALA A 264 3.49 -27.87 -44.64
C ALA A 264 4.54 -28.96 -44.91
N ALA A 265 4.76 -29.89 -43.98
CA ALA A 265 5.67 -31.01 -44.15
C ALA A 265 5.18 -32.01 -45.21
N ALA A 266 3.88 -32.31 -45.24
CA ALA A 266 3.26 -33.15 -46.25
C ALA A 266 3.39 -32.54 -47.66
N GLY A 267 3.16 -31.22 -47.79
CA GLY A 267 3.37 -30.49 -49.04
C GLY A 267 4.81 -30.56 -49.55
N LYS A 268 5.80 -30.40 -48.66
CA LYS A 268 7.24 -30.53 -49.01
C LYS A 268 7.60 -31.95 -49.45
N LYS A 269 7.10 -32.99 -48.78
CA LYS A 269 7.33 -34.41 -49.17
C LYS A 269 6.72 -34.73 -50.55
N SER A 270 5.50 -34.25 -50.80
CA SER A 270 4.84 -34.36 -52.10
C SER A 270 5.67 -33.71 -53.22
N ALA A 271 6.13 -32.48 -53.00
CA ALA A 271 6.96 -31.75 -53.97
C ALA A 271 8.30 -32.46 -54.25
N LEU A 272 8.95 -33.00 -53.21
CA LEU A 272 10.20 -33.75 -53.34
C LEU A 272 10.00 -35.07 -54.13
N GLY A 273 8.92 -35.81 -53.81
CA GLY A 273 8.55 -37.03 -54.52
C GLY A 273 8.28 -36.79 -56.02
N ALA A 274 7.54 -35.74 -56.35
CA ALA A 274 7.30 -35.34 -57.73
C ALA A 274 8.60 -34.97 -58.47
N LYS A 275 9.55 -34.31 -57.79
CA LYS A 275 10.87 -33.94 -58.35
C LYS A 275 11.77 -35.16 -58.59
N LEU A 276 11.76 -36.13 -57.68
CA LEU A 276 12.48 -37.41 -57.82
C LEU A 276 11.90 -38.29 -58.94
N LEU A 277 10.57 -38.36 -59.07
CA LEU A 277 9.89 -39.06 -60.16
C LEU A 277 10.20 -38.44 -61.54
N ARG A 278 10.25 -37.11 -61.63
CA ARG A 278 10.70 -36.41 -62.85
C ARG A 278 12.15 -36.75 -63.21
N LYS A 279 13.07 -36.74 -62.24
CA LYS A 279 14.48 -37.13 -62.45
C LYS A 279 14.64 -38.59 -62.91
N LYS A 280 13.86 -39.52 -62.35
CA LYS A 280 13.87 -40.94 -62.79
C LYS A 280 13.34 -41.13 -64.21
N LYS A 281 12.37 -40.33 -64.65
CA LYS A 281 11.85 -40.37 -66.03
C LYS A 281 12.81 -39.77 -67.07
N THR A 282 13.67 -38.82 -66.69
CA THR A 282 14.66 -38.22 -67.59
C THR A 282 16.00 -38.97 -67.65
N GLY A 283 16.28 -39.86 -66.69
CA GLY A 283 17.51 -40.68 -66.64
C GLY A 283 17.39 -42.07 -67.27
N LYS A 284 16.23 -42.43 -67.84
CA LYS A 284 16.06 -43.61 -68.72
C LYS A 284 16.01 -43.12 -70.17
N LYS A 285 17.18 -42.83 -70.75
CA LYS A 285 17.41 -42.73 -72.20
C LYS A 285 18.84 -43.19 -72.46
#